data_AF-A0AAE2SWX1-F1
#
_entry.id   AF-A0AAE2SWX1-F1
#
_cell.length_a   1.000
_cell.length_b   1.000
_cell.length_c   1.000
_cell.angle_alpha   90.00
_cell.angle_beta   90.00
_cell.angle_gamma   90.00
#
_symmetry.space_group_name_H-M   'P 1'
#
loop_
_entity.id
_entity.type
_entity.pdbx_description
1 polymer ?
#
loop_
_entity_poly.entity_id
_entity_poly.type
_entity_poly.pdbx_seq_one_letter_code
_entity_poly.pdbx_strand_id
1 'polypeptide(L)'
;MRLKLVTATSLLALCLATTAQSVEINQDGANAVKDTLTKLLPQDLAKSGLVTVNPAGARYEIIYDLAKLLAKADPATFAINGLTPFSMFATPLDSGLWNIEGDNKLDVSGHFKGPEQKPTDFSYSIASLVYSGVFDPAISYLRSGTATAKDIKLSSKSETEEVHASIAGMDQKLSSTDSADGNGRIDFAGSGSMSNFVEQVSGLQMPPVEIRADSIDVEAKVNGLPAKQIREIALFVLDHLDEKELSPENSDKIKGMLKEAFPILASFSETIGVNNLAVSSQMGNAGVKAFGYNLAVDGPSNAMRFGFGMNAQDISFDSPLMPANYSPFLPTSFELQLAMPNLDFATFGDALMAMDFNAKQPEQSGDEMAKKFFRDGRLAVEFPKISAKSDVYDVDMTGKIEGRVDTEKDYSMEATVLARDLDKTIAAVQELAKTDPDLNQVSFGIMMVKGFAKIDADGRSRWDISVSRDGSVAINGQQIKGPDGPDEGQDQDTGLEPDQQDQDQGLAPDPEQEPDQGQDAVPAPPQQP
;
A
#
# COMPACT_ATOMS: atom_id res chain seq x y z
N MET A 1 -10.53 -0.91 11.07
CA MET A 1 -10.77 -2.35 10.82
C MET A 1 -10.32 -2.84 9.43
N ARG A 2 -10.09 -1.95 8.44
CA ARG A 2 -9.91 -2.33 7.02
C ARG A 2 -8.57 -2.98 6.62
N LEU A 3 -7.56 -3.03 7.49
CA LEU A 3 -6.29 -3.73 7.22
C LEU A 3 -6.08 -5.01 8.06
N LYS A 4 -7.01 -5.34 8.97
CA LYS A 4 -6.83 -6.44 9.94
C LYS A 4 -7.43 -7.78 9.49
N LEU A 5 -8.23 -7.80 8.42
CA LEU A 5 -8.83 -9.04 7.91
C LEU A 5 -7.86 -9.86 7.03
N VAL A 6 -6.95 -9.20 6.30
CA VAL A 6 -5.92 -9.90 5.50
C VAL A 6 -4.95 -10.69 6.39
N THR A 7 -4.76 -10.24 7.64
CA THR A 7 -3.93 -10.90 8.65
C THR A 7 -4.50 -12.24 9.12
N ALA A 8 -5.81 -12.51 8.93
CA ALA A 8 -6.42 -13.78 9.34
C ALA A 8 -5.97 -14.97 8.46
N THR A 9 -5.64 -14.72 7.20
CA THR A 9 -5.04 -15.74 6.32
C THR A 9 -3.55 -15.95 6.62
N SER A 10 -2.85 -14.93 7.13
CA SER A 10 -1.45 -15.03 7.56
C SER A 10 -1.27 -15.83 8.86
N LEU A 11 -2.34 -15.99 9.66
CA LEU A 11 -2.33 -16.78 10.90
C LEU A 11 -2.14 -18.29 10.67
N LEU A 12 -2.32 -18.79 9.45
CA LEU A 12 -2.02 -20.18 9.09
C LEU A 12 -0.52 -20.46 8.82
N ALA A 13 0.35 -19.44 8.89
CA ALA A 13 1.79 -19.58 8.65
C ALA A 13 2.69 -19.45 9.90
N LEU A 14 2.14 -19.41 11.12
CA LEU A 14 2.94 -19.25 12.34
C LEU A 14 3.39 -20.60 12.93
N CYS A 15 4.61 -20.98 12.52
CA CYS A 15 5.64 -21.67 13.31
C CYS A 15 5.55 -23.19 13.52
N LEU A 16 5.86 -24.00 12.49
CA LEU A 16 6.41 -25.36 12.73
C LEU A 16 7.94 -25.30 12.86
N ALA A 17 8.49 -24.65 13.88
CA ALA A 17 9.92 -24.75 14.18
C ALA A 17 10.28 -26.11 14.80
N THR A 18 10.13 -27.22 14.08
CA THR A 18 10.64 -28.52 14.54
C THR A 18 12.11 -28.61 14.22
N THR A 19 12.96 -28.97 15.19
CA THR A 19 14.31 -29.44 14.88
C THR A 19 14.19 -30.70 14.05
N ALA A 20 14.60 -30.61 12.79
CA ALA A 20 14.57 -31.67 11.81
C ALA A 20 15.51 -32.82 12.23
N GLN A 21 15.02 -33.74 13.05
CA GLN A 21 15.48 -35.14 13.07
C GLN A 21 14.28 -36.02 13.38
N SER A 22 13.88 -36.83 12.38
CA SER A 22 13.04 -38.04 12.48
C SER A 22 12.21 -38.13 13.76
N VAL A 23 11.20 -37.28 13.87
CA VAL A 23 10.30 -37.38 15.01
C VAL A 23 9.48 -38.65 14.79
N GLU A 24 9.73 -39.67 15.59
CA GLU A 24 8.94 -40.91 15.54
C GLU A 24 7.46 -40.56 15.74
N ILE A 25 6.59 -41.11 14.90
CA ILE A 25 5.14 -40.89 15.00
C ILE A 25 4.60 -41.62 16.24
N ASN A 26 4.74 -40.96 17.38
CA ASN A 26 4.36 -41.42 18.70
C ASN A 26 4.00 -40.20 19.58
N GLN A 27 3.60 -40.45 20.83
CA GLN A 27 3.16 -39.39 21.73
C GLN A 27 4.28 -38.40 22.11
N ASP A 28 5.52 -38.88 22.25
CA ASP A 28 6.67 -38.02 22.56
C ASP A 28 6.94 -37.06 21.42
N GLY A 29 6.84 -37.55 20.18
CA GLY A 29 6.93 -36.73 18.99
C GLY A 29 5.82 -35.70 18.86
N ALA A 30 4.58 -36.09 19.16
CA ALA A 30 3.45 -35.17 19.20
C ALA A 30 3.67 -34.05 20.25
N ASN A 31 4.19 -34.40 21.43
CA ASN A 31 4.54 -33.42 22.47
C ASN A 31 5.63 -32.46 21.99
N ALA A 32 6.68 -32.95 21.31
CA ALA A 32 7.73 -32.11 20.75
C ALA A 32 7.20 -31.11 19.71
N VAL A 33 6.33 -31.57 18.80
CA VAL A 33 5.67 -30.68 17.82
C VAL A 33 4.81 -29.63 18.53
N LYS A 34 4.05 -30.03 19.54
CA LYS A 34 3.22 -29.11 20.35
C LYS A 34 4.09 -28.05 21.05
N ASP A 35 5.17 -28.46 21.69
CA ASP A 35 6.07 -27.57 22.41
C ASP A 35 6.69 -26.54 21.47
N THR A 36 7.06 -26.96 20.26
CA THR A 36 7.49 -26.07 19.17
C THR A 36 6.41 -25.04 18.80
N LEU A 37 5.18 -25.50 18.54
CA LEU A 37 4.06 -24.64 18.11
C LEU A 37 3.65 -23.63 19.19
N THR A 38 3.85 -23.98 20.46
CA THR A 38 3.42 -23.17 21.60
C THR A 38 4.56 -22.35 22.23
N LYS A 39 5.79 -22.49 21.75
CA LYS A 39 6.99 -21.87 22.33
C LYS A 39 6.90 -20.34 22.44
N LEU A 40 6.27 -19.69 21.47
CA LEU A 40 6.15 -18.22 21.40
C LEU A 40 4.85 -17.70 22.02
N LEU A 41 3.99 -18.59 22.53
CA LEU A 41 2.73 -18.17 23.16
C LEU A 41 2.97 -17.78 24.62
N PRO A 42 2.20 -16.81 25.16
CA PRO A 42 2.12 -16.60 26.60
C PRO A 42 1.85 -17.90 27.35
N GLN A 43 2.49 -18.08 28.52
CA GLN A 43 2.46 -19.37 29.23
C GLN A 43 1.05 -19.86 29.57
N ASP A 44 0.13 -18.95 29.86
CA ASP A 44 -1.27 -19.27 30.14
C ASP A 44 -1.99 -19.79 28.89
N LEU A 45 -1.70 -19.20 27.73
CA LEU A 45 -2.28 -19.63 26.46
C LEU A 45 -1.65 -20.95 25.96
N ALA A 46 -0.33 -21.11 26.10
CA ALA A 46 0.38 -22.36 25.77
C ALA A 46 -0.19 -23.57 26.56
N LYS A 47 -0.64 -23.35 27.80
CA LYS A 47 -1.23 -24.38 28.67
C LYS A 47 -2.75 -24.51 28.56
N SER A 48 -3.43 -23.63 27.82
CA SER A 48 -4.90 -23.57 27.74
C SER A 48 -5.55 -24.71 26.94
N GLY A 49 -4.75 -25.48 26.20
CA GLY A 49 -5.25 -26.43 25.21
C GLY A 49 -5.57 -25.80 23.85
N LEU A 50 -5.15 -24.55 23.60
CA LEU A 50 -5.26 -23.89 22.29
C LEU A 50 -4.69 -24.75 21.17
N VAL A 51 -3.54 -25.40 21.41
CA VAL A 51 -2.91 -26.32 20.45
C VAL A 51 -2.85 -27.70 21.08
N THR A 52 -3.35 -28.69 20.36
CA THR A 52 -3.18 -30.10 20.68
C THR A 52 -2.59 -30.83 19.48
N VAL A 53 -1.74 -31.80 19.75
CA VAL A 53 -1.07 -32.60 18.70
C VAL A 53 -1.22 -34.06 19.07
N ASN A 54 -1.71 -34.86 18.14
CA ASN A 54 -1.96 -36.28 18.33
C ASN A 54 -1.28 -37.10 17.22
N PRO A 55 -0.69 -38.27 17.53
CA PRO A 55 -0.28 -39.22 16.50
C PRO A 55 -1.52 -39.75 15.75
N ALA A 56 -1.47 -39.75 14.42
CA ALA A 56 -2.57 -40.15 13.56
C ALA A 56 -2.06 -41.04 12.41
N GLY A 57 -1.75 -42.31 12.71
CA GLY A 57 -1.18 -43.23 11.73
C GLY A 57 0.28 -42.89 11.43
N ALA A 58 0.59 -42.42 10.22
CA ALA A 58 1.94 -42.06 9.78
C ALA A 58 2.22 -40.54 9.82
N ARG A 59 1.34 -39.77 10.47
CA ARG A 59 1.37 -38.30 10.52
C ARG A 59 0.91 -37.80 11.90
N TYR A 60 1.04 -36.52 12.16
CA TYR A 60 0.40 -35.88 13.31
C TYR A 60 -0.86 -35.15 12.88
N GLU A 61 -1.89 -35.19 13.72
CA GLU A 61 -3.01 -34.28 13.68
C GLU A 61 -2.73 -33.12 14.64
N ILE A 62 -2.77 -31.89 14.13
CA ILE A 62 -2.62 -30.66 14.90
C ILE A 62 -3.99 -30.00 14.92
N ILE A 63 -4.53 -29.79 16.11
CA ILE A 63 -5.85 -29.18 16.33
C ILE A 63 -5.67 -27.85 17.05
N TYR A 64 -6.25 -26.80 16.48
CA TYR A 64 -6.30 -25.44 17.02
C TYR A 64 -7.70 -25.13 17.54
N ASP A 65 -7.85 -25.05 18.87
CA ASP A 65 -9.08 -24.62 19.53
C ASP A 65 -9.09 -23.09 19.73
N LEU A 66 -9.49 -22.37 18.68
CA LEU A 66 -9.48 -20.90 18.65
C LEU A 66 -10.38 -20.26 19.71
N ALA A 67 -11.37 -20.99 20.25
CA ALA A 67 -12.19 -20.48 21.34
C ALA A 67 -11.35 -20.18 22.60
N LYS A 68 -10.21 -20.85 22.78
CA LYS A 68 -9.28 -20.60 23.90
C LYS A 68 -8.66 -19.21 23.86
N LEU A 69 -8.52 -18.59 22.69
CA LEU A 69 -8.03 -17.20 22.55
C LEU A 69 -9.00 -16.19 23.19
N LEU A 70 -10.27 -16.57 23.32
CA LEU A 70 -11.35 -15.68 23.75
C LEU A 70 -11.82 -15.98 25.17
N ALA A 71 -11.14 -16.87 25.89
CA ALA A 71 -11.53 -17.27 27.24
C ALA A 71 -11.57 -16.11 28.26
N LYS A 72 -10.86 -15.01 27.97
CA LYS A 72 -10.82 -13.79 28.81
C LYS A 72 -11.66 -12.64 28.25
N ALA A 73 -12.34 -12.83 27.12
CA ALA A 73 -13.20 -11.78 26.56
C ALA A 73 -14.42 -11.58 27.46
N ASP A 74 -14.82 -10.32 27.68
CA ASP A 74 -16.05 -9.99 28.40
C ASP A 74 -17.26 -10.19 27.47
N PRO A 75 -18.17 -11.15 27.74
CA PRO A 75 -19.35 -11.42 26.92
C PRO A 75 -20.27 -10.21 26.73
N ALA A 76 -20.23 -9.24 27.66
CA ALA A 76 -21.04 -8.02 27.59
C ALA A 76 -20.53 -7.02 26.53
N THR A 77 -19.27 -7.16 26.11
CA THR A 77 -18.63 -6.31 25.09
C THR A 77 -18.30 -7.08 23.82
N PHE A 78 -18.09 -8.40 23.90
CA PHE A 78 -17.77 -9.24 22.76
C PHE A 78 -18.24 -10.67 23.00
N ALA A 79 -19.00 -11.23 22.06
CA ALA A 79 -19.31 -12.65 22.04
C ALA A 79 -19.21 -13.20 20.62
N ILE A 80 -18.83 -14.47 20.50
CA ILE A 80 -18.78 -15.20 19.24
C ILE A 80 -19.24 -16.63 19.48
N ASN A 81 -20.02 -17.15 18.55
CA ASN A 81 -20.58 -18.48 18.52
C ASN A 81 -20.11 -19.20 17.26
N GLY A 82 -20.18 -20.53 17.25
CA GLY A 82 -19.86 -21.33 16.06
C GLY A 82 -18.37 -21.60 15.83
N LEU A 83 -17.47 -21.12 16.71
CA LEU A 83 -16.05 -21.45 16.63
C LEU A 83 -15.84 -22.95 16.85
N THR A 84 -15.52 -23.66 15.78
CA THR A 84 -15.08 -25.05 15.82
C THR A 84 -13.56 -25.13 15.75
N PRO A 85 -12.92 -26.12 16.39
CA PRO A 85 -11.50 -26.33 16.24
C PRO A 85 -11.10 -26.56 14.77
N PHE A 86 -9.96 -26.01 14.38
CA PHE A 86 -9.35 -26.27 13.08
C PHE A 86 -8.41 -27.47 13.19
N SER A 87 -8.46 -28.37 12.23
CA SER A 87 -7.55 -29.53 12.19
C SER A 87 -6.67 -29.46 10.94
N MET A 88 -5.41 -29.82 11.11
CA MET A 88 -4.47 -30.02 10.01
C MET A 88 -3.63 -31.27 10.26
N PHE A 89 -3.16 -31.89 9.19
CA PHE A 89 -2.22 -32.99 9.27
C PHE A 89 -0.81 -32.53 8.87
N ALA A 90 0.18 -33.01 9.60
CA ALA A 90 1.60 -32.81 9.32
C ALA A 90 2.29 -34.16 9.20
N THR A 91 2.85 -34.45 8.03
CA THR A 91 3.53 -35.72 7.72
C THR A 91 5.02 -35.45 7.50
N PRO A 92 5.92 -35.96 8.36
CA PRO A 92 7.35 -35.82 8.13
C PRO A 92 7.79 -36.62 6.89
N LEU A 93 8.76 -36.09 6.16
CA LEU A 93 9.35 -36.72 4.99
C LEU A 93 10.80 -37.12 5.27
N ASP A 94 11.31 -38.11 4.53
CA ASP A 94 12.70 -38.57 4.63
C ASP A 94 13.72 -37.45 4.33
N SER A 95 13.31 -36.43 3.57
CA SER A 95 14.12 -35.24 3.27
C SER A 95 14.25 -34.26 4.44
N GLY A 96 13.54 -34.48 5.55
CA GLY A 96 13.44 -33.53 6.66
C GLY A 96 12.38 -32.42 6.46
N LEU A 97 11.73 -32.41 5.31
CA LEU A 97 10.57 -31.56 5.01
C LEU A 97 9.28 -32.18 5.57
N TRP A 98 8.19 -31.41 5.55
CA TRP A 98 6.90 -31.84 6.08
C TRP A 98 5.79 -31.56 5.09
N ASN A 99 5.00 -32.56 4.73
CA ASN A 99 3.74 -32.31 4.05
C ASN A 99 2.73 -31.81 5.07
N ILE A 100 2.08 -30.69 4.77
CA ILE A 100 0.96 -30.16 5.53
C ILE A 100 -0.30 -30.20 4.67
N GLU A 101 -1.44 -30.53 5.28
CA GLU A 101 -2.73 -30.53 4.62
C GLU A 101 -3.86 -30.24 5.61
N GLY A 102 -4.93 -29.61 5.13
CA GLY A 102 -6.11 -29.35 5.92
C GLY A 102 -7.34 -29.15 5.06
N ASP A 103 -8.49 -29.50 5.62
CA ASP A 103 -9.81 -29.26 5.06
C ASP A 103 -10.69 -28.79 6.21
N ASN A 104 -10.95 -27.48 6.21
CA ASN A 104 -11.64 -26.81 7.29
C ASN A 104 -12.81 -26.00 6.74
N LYS A 105 -13.70 -25.62 7.65
CA LYS A 105 -14.76 -24.67 7.37
C LYS A 105 -14.93 -23.80 8.61
N LEU A 106 -15.50 -22.63 8.41
CA LEU A 106 -15.80 -21.70 9.49
C LEU A 106 -17.22 -21.19 9.30
N ASP A 107 -17.98 -21.13 10.38
CA ASP A 107 -19.28 -20.48 10.39
C ASP A 107 -19.49 -19.91 11.78
N VAL A 108 -19.27 -18.61 11.90
CA VAL A 108 -19.32 -17.91 13.17
C VAL A 108 -20.28 -16.75 13.10
N SER A 109 -20.91 -16.46 14.22
CA SER A 109 -21.70 -15.27 14.41
C SER A 109 -21.49 -14.72 15.81
N GLY A 110 -21.70 -13.43 15.98
CA GLY A 110 -21.46 -12.82 17.28
C GLY A 110 -21.87 -11.37 17.32
N HIS A 111 -21.48 -10.72 18.39
CA HIS A 111 -21.65 -9.29 18.57
C HIS A 111 -20.41 -8.69 19.21
N PHE A 112 -20.17 -7.41 18.94
CA PHE A 112 -19.18 -6.63 19.66
C PHE A 112 -19.69 -5.22 19.92
N LYS A 113 -19.12 -4.55 20.92
CA LYS A 113 -19.34 -3.13 21.17
C LYS A 113 -18.15 -2.31 20.70
N GLY A 114 -18.41 -1.36 19.80
CA GLY A 114 -17.41 -0.41 19.35
C GLY A 114 -17.09 0.65 20.43
N PRO A 115 -16.23 1.63 20.12
CA PRO A 115 -15.90 2.75 21.01
C PRO A 115 -17.14 3.49 21.56
N GLU A 116 -18.20 3.56 20.76
CA GLU A 116 -19.48 4.19 21.11
C GLU A 116 -20.38 3.33 22.02
N GLN A 117 -19.90 2.16 22.47
CA GLN A 117 -20.64 1.21 23.31
C GLN A 117 -21.94 0.64 22.71
N LYS A 118 -22.16 0.87 21.41
CA LYS A 118 -23.28 0.32 20.66
C LYS A 118 -22.97 -1.08 20.15
N PRO A 119 -23.93 -2.03 20.23
CA PRO A 119 -23.73 -3.38 19.71
C PRO A 119 -23.68 -3.37 18.18
N THR A 120 -22.83 -4.23 17.63
CA THR A 120 -22.76 -4.56 16.21
C THR A 120 -22.75 -6.07 16.11
N ASP A 121 -23.76 -6.62 15.45
CA ASP A 121 -23.86 -8.03 15.14
C ASP A 121 -23.02 -8.35 13.91
N PHE A 122 -22.44 -9.55 13.85
CA PHE A 122 -21.70 -10.00 12.68
C PHE A 122 -21.92 -11.49 12.42
N SER A 123 -21.77 -11.88 11.16
CA SER A 123 -21.57 -13.27 10.75
C SER A 123 -20.38 -13.37 9.81
N TYR A 124 -19.62 -14.45 9.91
CA TYR A 124 -18.56 -14.76 8.97
C TYR A 124 -18.53 -16.26 8.70
N SER A 125 -18.54 -16.64 7.43
CA SER A 125 -18.51 -18.05 7.04
C SER A 125 -17.55 -18.29 5.89
N ILE A 126 -16.92 -19.46 5.90
CA ILE A 126 -16.17 -20.07 4.81
C ILE A 126 -16.70 -21.50 4.70
N ALA A 127 -17.39 -21.84 3.60
CA ALA A 127 -18.01 -23.16 3.48
C ALA A 127 -16.98 -24.29 3.32
N SER A 128 -15.84 -23.98 2.70
CA SER A 128 -14.72 -24.90 2.53
C SER A 128 -13.42 -24.11 2.41
N LEU A 129 -12.39 -24.56 3.13
CA LEU A 129 -11.02 -24.08 3.09
C LEU A 129 -10.12 -25.31 3.03
N VAL A 130 -9.63 -25.62 1.83
CA VAL A 130 -8.73 -26.75 1.57
C VAL A 130 -7.35 -26.20 1.28
N TYR A 131 -6.33 -26.76 1.93
CA TYR A 131 -4.95 -26.37 1.67
C TYR A 131 -4.01 -27.55 1.77
N SER A 132 -2.89 -27.45 1.06
CA SER A 132 -1.78 -28.39 1.14
C SER A 132 -0.47 -27.66 0.87
N GLY A 133 0.64 -28.21 1.35
CA GLY A 133 1.95 -27.65 1.10
C GLY A 133 3.09 -28.49 1.63
N VAL A 134 4.30 -28.08 1.28
CA VAL A 134 5.55 -28.66 1.76
C VAL A 134 6.24 -27.63 2.63
N PHE A 135 6.27 -27.87 3.93
CA PHE A 135 6.92 -27.04 4.93
C PHE A 135 8.39 -27.43 5.11
N ASP A 136 9.26 -26.42 5.14
CA ASP A 136 10.70 -26.55 5.40
C ASP A 136 11.06 -25.90 6.75
N PRO A 137 11.38 -26.72 7.77
CA PRO A 137 11.79 -26.21 9.08
C PRO A 137 13.06 -25.37 9.08
N ALA A 138 13.92 -25.48 8.06
CA ALA A 138 15.16 -24.71 7.97
C ALA A 138 14.88 -23.22 7.70
N ILE A 139 13.85 -22.92 6.90
CA ILE A 139 13.41 -21.55 6.60
C ILE A 139 12.13 -21.15 7.34
N SER A 140 11.55 -22.06 8.13
CA SER A 140 10.27 -21.90 8.84
C SER A 140 9.12 -21.48 7.91
N TYR A 141 9.11 -21.99 6.67
CA TYR A 141 8.16 -21.59 5.65
C TYR A 141 7.92 -22.68 4.61
N LEU A 142 6.97 -22.47 3.70
CA LEU A 142 6.60 -23.43 2.67
C LEU A 142 7.52 -23.35 1.43
N ARG A 143 8.00 -24.51 0.97
CA ARG A 143 8.61 -24.74 -0.36
C ARG A 143 7.58 -24.78 -1.47
N SER A 144 6.37 -25.23 -1.17
CA SER A 144 5.23 -25.13 -2.07
C SER A 144 3.94 -25.12 -1.27
N GLY A 145 2.89 -24.53 -1.83
CA GLY A 145 1.57 -24.55 -1.22
C GLY A 145 0.46 -24.26 -2.21
N THR A 146 -0.71 -24.82 -1.93
CA THR A 146 -1.97 -24.46 -2.57
C THR A 146 -3.04 -24.27 -1.51
N ALA A 147 -3.92 -23.30 -1.71
CA ALA A 147 -5.09 -23.11 -0.87
C ALA A 147 -6.28 -22.69 -1.71
N THR A 148 -7.45 -23.26 -1.44
CA THR A 148 -8.71 -22.92 -2.07
C THR A 148 -9.76 -22.66 -0.98
N ALA A 149 -10.48 -21.55 -1.08
CA ALA A 149 -11.62 -21.24 -0.23
C ALA A 149 -12.88 -21.05 -1.08
N LYS A 150 -14.05 -21.45 -0.57
CA LYS A 150 -15.34 -21.35 -1.26
C LYS A 150 -16.43 -20.75 -0.39
N ASP A 151 -17.33 -20.03 -1.05
CA ASP A 151 -18.52 -19.41 -0.45
C ASP A 151 -18.19 -18.62 0.83
N ILE A 152 -17.26 -17.68 0.71
CA ILE A 152 -16.90 -16.79 1.82
C ILE A 152 -17.99 -15.75 1.92
N LYS A 153 -18.53 -15.54 3.13
CA LYS A 153 -19.57 -14.55 3.40
C LYS A 153 -19.25 -13.81 4.68
N LEU A 154 -19.49 -12.51 4.66
CA LEU A 154 -19.42 -11.62 5.80
C LEU A 154 -20.73 -10.84 5.87
N SER A 155 -21.32 -10.74 7.04
CA SER A 155 -22.34 -9.74 7.32
C SER A 155 -21.99 -9.00 8.60
N SER A 156 -22.33 -7.72 8.65
CA SER A 156 -22.19 -6.89 9.84
C SER A 156 -23.37 -5.93 9.91
N LYS A 157 -23.96 -5.77 11.09
CA LYS A 157 -25.11 -4.91 11.31
C LYS A 157 -24.98 -4.15 12.62
N SER A 158 -24.97 -2.84 12.52
CA SER A 158 -25.07 -1.90 13.63
C SER A 158 -26.42 -1.18 13.58
N GLU A 159 -26.65 -0.26 14.52
CA GLU A 159 -27.85 0.60 14.48
C GLU A 159 -27.90 1.49 13.22
N THR A 160 -26.75 1.88 12.68
CA THR A 160 -26.65 2.92 11.64
C THR A 160 -26.25 2.38 10.27
N GLU A 161 -25.65 1.20 10.21
CA GLU A 161 -24.99 0.65 9.03
C GLU A 161 -25.14 -0.87 8.97
N GLU A 162 -25.37 -1.39 7.77
CA GLU A 162 -25.42 -2.81 7.45
C GLU A 162 -24.53 -3.08 6.24
N VAL A 163 -23.65 -4.08 6.36
CA VAL A 163 -22.68 -4.50 5.35
C VAL A 163 -22.86 -5.99 5.09
N HIS A 164 -22.94 -6.37 3.81
CA HIS A 164 -22.87 -7.75 3.35
C HIS A 164 -21.75 -7.87 2.32
N ALA A 165 -20.86 -8.84 2.49
CA ALA A 165 -19.85 -9.14 1.49
C ALA A 165 -19.81 -10.64 1.19
N SER A 166 -19.51 -10.99 -0.05
CA SER A 166 -19.37 -12.37 -0.47
C SER A 166 -18.29 -12.53 -1.54
N ILE A 167 -17.68 -13.71 -1.52
CA ILE A 167 -16.69 -14.16 -2.50
C ILE A 167 -17.05 -15.61 -2.84
N ALA A 168 -17.23 -15.92 -4.13
CA ALA A 168 -17.60 -17.28 -4.54
C ALA A 168 -16.45 -18.27 -4.35
N GLY A 169 -15.24 -17.86 -4.74
CA GLY A 169 -14.06 -18.70 -4.61
C GLY A 169 -12.77 -17.89 -4.55
N MET A 170 -11.81 -18.41 -3.80
CA MET A 170 -10.42 -17.97 -3.80
C MET A 170 -9.51 -19.15 -4.07
N ASP A 171 -8.47 -18.95 -4.86
CA ASP A 171 -7.40 -19.90 -5.10
C ASP A 171 -6.06 -19.21 -4.88
N GLN A 172 -5.11 -19.93 -4.30
CA GLN A 172 -3.76 -19.44 -4.02
C GLN A 172 -2.74 -20.53 -4.31
N LYS A 173 -1.58 -20.12 -4.82
CA LYS A 173 -0.40 -20.94 -5.04
C LYS A 173 0.83 -20.23 -4.51
N LEU A 174 1.74 -21.02 -3.98
CA LEU A 174 3.01 -20.56 -3.47
C LEU A 174 4.10 -21.54 -3.88
N SER A 175 5.28 -21.01 -4.20
CA SER A 175 6.50 -21.76 -4.37
C SER A 175 7.67 -21.00 -3.77
N SER A 176 8.61 -21.73 -3.18
CA SER A 176 9.90 -21.18 -2.79
C SER A 176 11.05 -22.14 -3.09
N THR A 177 12.15 -21.59 -3.58
CA THR A 177 13.34 -22.34 -4.02
C THR A 177 14.59 -21.65 -3.54
N ASP A 178 15.67 -22.39 -3.37
CA ASP A 178 16.97 -21.76 -3.09
C ASP A 178 17.36 -20.88 -4.28
N SER A 179 17.83 -19.66 -3.99
CA SER A 179 18.27 -18.71 -5.02
C SER A 179 19.45 -19.29 -5.80
N ALA A 180 19.48 -19.02 -7.12
CA ALA A 180 20.48 -19.58 -8.03
C ALA A 180 21.95 -19.24 -7.64
N ASP A 181 22.15 -18.15 -6.91
CA ASP A 181 23.47 -17.67 -6.48
C ASP A 181 24.11 -18.53 -5.37
N GLY A 182 23.39 -19.51 -4.80
CA GLY A 182 23.93 -20.46 -3.83
C GLY A 182 24.32 -19.83 -2.48
N ASN A 183 23.85 -18.63 -2.18
CA ASN A 183 24.17 -17.85 -0.99
C ASN A 183 23.26 -18.16 0.23
N GLY A 184 22.47 -19.23 0.15
CA GLY A 184 21.52 -19.61 1.21
C GLY A 184 20.27 -18.73 1.29
N ARG A 185 20.02 -17.89 0.28
CA ARG A 185 18.79 -17.09 0.14
C ARG A 185 17.73 -17.85 -0.63
N ILE A 186 16.49 -17.37 -0.52
CA ILE A 186 15.30 -18.04 -1.05
C ILE A 186 14.58 -17.10 -2.03
N ASP A 187 14.18 -17.66 -3.17
CA ASP A 187 13.27 -17.04 -4.11
C ASP A 187 11.84 -17.52 -3.83
N PHE A 188 10.89 -16.60 -3.78
CA PHE A 188 9.47 -16.82 -3.56
C PHE A 188 8.68 -16.39 -4.79
N ALA A 189 7.69 -17.19 -5.17
CA ALA A 189 6.66 -16.79 -6.10
C ALA A 189 5.29 -17.25 -5.58
N GLY A 190 4.34 -16.33 -5.59
CA GLY A 190 2.96 -16.58 -5.20
C GLY A 190 2.00 -16.04 -6.24
N SER A 191 0.88 -16.72 -6.42
CA SER A 191 -0.25 -16.22 -7.18
C SER A 191 -1.55 -16.52 -6.47
N GLY A 192 -2.58 -15.71 -6.71
CA GLY A 192 -3.90 -15.97 -6.21
C GLY A 192 -4.97 -15.32 -7.08
N SER A 193 -6.17 -15.88 -7.03
CA SER A 193 -7.34 -15.37 -7.72
C SER A 193 -8.53 -15.38 -6.76
N MET A 194 -9.35 -14.35 -6.82
CA MET A 194 -10.63 -14.23 -6.14
C MET A 194 -11.71 -14.07 -7.21
N SER A 195 -12.86 -14.71 -7.03
CA SER A 195 -13.96 -14.69 -8.01
C SER A 195 -15.28 -14.21 -7.41
N ASN A 196 -16.04 -13.49 -8.23
CA ASN A 196 -17.37 -12.97 -7.94
C ASN A 196 -17.41 -12.27 -6.58
N PHE A 197 -16.57 -11.27 -6.40
CA PHE A 197 -16.61 -10.39 -5.24
C PHE A 197 -17.84 -9.50 -5.32
N VAL A 198 -18.59 -9.44 -4.22
CA VAL A 198 -19.73 -8.52 -4.05
C VAL A 198 -19.67 -7.97 -2.63
N GLU A 199 -19.77 -6.65 -2.48
CA GLU A 199 -19.96 -5.96 -1.21
C GLU A 199 -21.15 -5.01 -1.34
N GLN A 200 -22.08 -5.07 -0.39
CA GLN A 200 -23.24 -4.20 -0.28
C GLN A 200 -23.14 -3.47 1.05
N VAL A 201 -23.19 -2.14 1.00
CA VAL A 201 -23.17 -1.26 2.16
C VAL A 201 -24.44 -0.43 2.16
N SER A 202 -25.09 -0.30 3.31
CA SER A 202 -26.27 0.53 3.48
C SER A 202 -26.32 1.12 4.88
N GLY A 203 -27.03 2.23 5.07
CA GLY A 203 -27.21 2.84 6.37
C GLY A 203 -28.47 3.70 6.46
N LEU A 204 -28.77 4.20 7.66
CA LEU A 204 -29.98 4.99 7.92
C LEU A 204 -30.12 6.22 7.01
N GLN A 205 -28.99 6.84 6.66
CA GLN A 205 -28.93 8.02 5.79
C GLN A 205 -28.19 7.73 4.47
N MET A 206 -27.75 6.49 4.25
CA MET A 206 -26.98 6.07 3.08
C MET A 206 -27.78 5.01 2.32
N PRO A 207 -28.36 5.34 1.15
CA PRO A 207 -28.96 4.34 0.28
C PRO A 207 -27.97 3.21 -0.04
N PRO A 208 -28.44 1.99 -0.32
CA PRO A 208 -27.55 0.87 -0.63
C PRO A 208 -26.59 1.19 -1.78
N VAL A 209 -25.32 0.89 -1.55
CA VAL A 209 -24.24 0.91 -2.53
C VAL A 209 -23.72 -0.52 -2.67
N GLU A 210 -23.65 -1.00 -3.91
CA GLU A 210 -23.05 -2.29 -4.23
C GLU A 210 -21.74 -2.08 -4.98
N ILE A 211 -20.70 -2.82 -4.58
CA ILE A 211 -19.41 -2.92 -5.25
C ILE A 211 -19.26 -4.37 -5.67
N ARG A 212 -18.92 -4.62 -6.95
CA ARG A 212 -18.69 -5.97 -7.45
C ARG A 212 -17.46 -6.05 -8.35
N ALA A 213 -16.84 -7.22 -8.42
CA ALA A 213 -15.80 -7.55 -9.39
C ALA A 213 -15.90 -9.04 -9.75
N ASP A 214 -15.74 -9.36 -11.03
CA ASP A 214 -15.82 -10.75 -11.51
C ASP A 214 -14.59 -11.55 -11.09
N SER A 215 -13.41 -10.94 -11.19
CA SER A 215 -12.19 -11.50 -10.61
C SER A 215 -11.23 -10.44 -10.09
N ILE A 216 -10.43 -10.85 -9.10
CA ILE A 216 -9.23 -10.13 -8.67
C ILE A 216 -8.08 -11.14 -8.69
N ASP A 217 -7.06 -10.86 -9.48
CA ASP A 217 -5.91 -11.72 -9.70
C ASP A 217 -4.66 -11.03 -9.14
N VAL A 218 -3.83 -11.76 -8.40
CA VAL A 218 -2.62 -11.25 -7.76
C VAL A 218 -1.46 -12.16 -8.10
N GLU A 219 -0.33 -11.57 -8.49
CA GLU A 219 0.94 -12.26 -8.65
C GLU A 219 2.03 -11.51 -7.88
N ALA A 220 2.86 -12.24 -7.14
CA ALA A 220 3.96 -11.67 -6.39
C ALA A 220 5.21 -12.54 -6.52
N LYS A 221 6.38 -11.90 -6.62
CA LYS A 221 7.68 -12.57 -6.66
C LYS A 221 8.68 -11.81 -5.81
N VAL A 222 9.47 -12.54 -5.04
CA VAL A 222 10.58 -11.99 -4.26
C VAL A 222 11.80 -12.85 -4.53
N ASN A 223 12.93 -12.27 -4.92
CA ASN A 223 14.15 -13.04 -5.15
C ASN A 223 15.22 -12.65 -4.12
N GLY A 224 16.02 -13.63 -3.72
CA GLY A 224 17.16 -13.43 -2.84
C GLY A 224 16.77 -12.97 -1.44
N LEU A 225 15.71 -13.54 -0.85
CA LEU A 225 15.29 -13.23 0.52
C LEU A 225 16.15 -14.02 1.53
N PRO A 226 16.74 -13.37 2.55
CA PRO A 226 17.49 -14.02 3.63
C PRO A 226 16.55 -14.58 4.71
N ALA A 227 15.67 -15.52 4.34
CA ALA A 227 14.58 -16.02 5.19
C ALA A 227 15.06 -16.54 6.56
N LYS A 228 16.22 -17.21 6.58
CA LYS A 228 16.83 -17.71 7.81
C LYS A 228 17.25 -16.56 8.75
N GLN A 229 17.93 -15.55 8.23
CA GLN A 229 18.39 -14.40 9.00
C GLN A 229 17.20 -13.58 9.52
N ILE A 230 16.16 -13.38 8.70
CA ILE A 230 14.93 -12.69 9.13
C ILE A 230 14.28 -13.41 10.33
N ARG A 231 14.19 -14.75 10.27
CA ARG A 231 13.69 -15.56 11.38
C ARG A 231 14.55 -15.38 12.64
N GLU A 232 15.87 -15.43 12.52
CA GLU A 232 16.79 -15.28 13.65
C GLU A 232 16.69 -13.89 14.28
N ILE A 233 16.56 -12.84 13.47
CA ILE A 233 16.28 -11.47 13.91
C ILE A 233 14.96 -11.39 14.68
N ALA A 234 13.88 -11.98 14.15
CA ALA A 234 12.58 -11.96 14.80
C ALA A 234 12.61 -12.67 16.17
N LEU A 235 13.24 -13.84 16.24
CA LEU A 235 13.43 -14.56 17.51
C LEU A 235 14.25 -13.75 18.50
N PHE A 236 15.33 -13.11 18.04
CA PHE A 236 16.14 -12.24 18.88
C PHE A 236 15.30 -11.08 19.45
N VAL A 237 14.52 -10.38 18.62
CA VAL A 237 13.66 -9.29 19.08
C VAL A 237 12.65 -9.79 20.12
N LEU A 238 11.99 -10.93 19.85
CA LEU A 238 11.02 -11.54 20.77
C LEU A 238 11.64 -11.88 22.12
N ASP A 239 12.85 -12.44 22.14
CA ASP A 239 13.57 -12.82 23.36
C ASP A 239 13.96 -11.60 24.23
N HIS A 240 13.94 -10.38 23.68
CA HIS A 240 14.37 -9.16 24.36
C HIS A 240 13.27 -8.07 24.40
N LEU A 241 12.00 -8.40 24.08
CA LEU A 241 10.90 -7.43 24.03
C LEU A 241 10.63 -6.70 25.36
N ASP A 242 10.86 -7.39 26.49
CA ASP A 242 10.62 -6.84 27.83
C ASP A 242 11.81 -6.03 28.37
N GLU A 243 12.94 -6.02 27.64
CA GLU A 243 14.11 -5.23 27.99
C GLU A 243 13.89 -3.76 27.60
N LYS A 244 14.08 -2.85 28.55
CA LYS A 244 13.93 -1.40 28.28
C LYS A 244 15.02 -0.86 27.35
N GLU A 245 16.22 -1.42 27.44
CA GLU A 245 17.39 -1.06 26.67
C GLU A 245 18.17 -2.35 26.38
N LEU A 246 18.73 -2.47 25.18
CA LEU A 246 19.57 -3.60 24.84
C LEU A 246 20.95 -3.42 25.47
N SER A 247 21.49 -4.49 26.05
CA SER A 247 22.90 -4.50 26.45
C SER A 247 23.81 -4.19 25.25
N PRO A 248 25.01 -3.61 25.45
CA PRO A 248 25.93 -3.35 24.34
C PRO A 248 26.23 -4.60 23.48
N GLU A 249 26.38 -5.76 24.13
CA GLU A 249 26.58 -7.05 23.44
C GLU A 249 25.38 -7.44 22.58
N ASN A 250 24.16 -7.25 23.09
CA ASN A 250 22.92 -7.54 22.36
C ASN A 250 22.70 -6.55 21.21
N SER A 251 23.07 -5.28 21.39
CA SER A 251 23.07 -4.25 20.34
C SER A 251 24.04 -4.61 19.19
N ASP A 252 25.26 -5.04 19.51
CA ASP A 252 26.22 -5.49 18.50
C ASP A 252 25.75 -6.78 17.80
N LYS A 253 25.12 -7.69 18.54
CA LYS A 253 24.58 -8.94 17.99
C LYS A 253 23.47 -8.71 16.97
N ILE A 254 22.48 -7.86 17.29
CA ILE A 254 21.39 -7.56 16.34
C ILE A 254 21.91 -6.80 15.11
N LYS A 255 22.90 -5.92 15.27
CA LYS A 255 23.58 -5.26 14.14
C LYS A 255 24.29 -6.27 13.24
N GLY A 256 24.97 -7.25 13.83
CA GLY A 256 25.60 -8.35 13.09
C GLY A 256 24.57 -9.13 12.26
N MET A 257 23.45 -9.53 12.89
CA MET A 257 22.36 -10.23 12.21
C MET A 257 21.75 -9.41 11.06
N LEU A 258 21.52 -8.11 11.28
CA LEU A 258 21.02 -7.22 10.24
C LEU A 258 22.01 -7.13 9.08
N LYS A 259 23.30 -6.95 9.37
CA LYS A 259 24.35 -6.88 8.34
C LYS A 259 24.39 -8.12 7.45
N GLU A 260 24.21 -9.31 8.03
CA GLU A 260 24.13 -10.56 7.27
C GLU A 260 22.85 -10.68 6.42
N ALA A 261 21.76 -10.03 6.85
CA ALA A 261 20.51 -9.98 6.10
C ALA A 261 20.55 -8.97 4.93
N PHE A 262 21.40 -7.93 4.97
CA PHE A 262 21.45 -6.94 3.89
C PHE A 262 22.19 -7.47 2.63
N PRO A 263 21.74 -7.12 1.41
CA PRO A 263 20.45 -6.48 1.11
C PRO A 263 19.29 -7.46 1.37
N ILE A 264 18.19 -6.93 1.93
CA ILE A 264 17.03 -7.71 2.39
C ILE A 264 16.31 -8.47 1.27
N LEU A 265 16.51 -8.06 0.01
CA LEU A 265 16.03 -8.75 -1.19
C LEU A 265 16.87 -8.33 -2.39
N ALA A 266 16.91 -9.17 -3.42
CA ALA A 266 17.51 -8.86 -4.72
C ALA A 266 16.49 -8.24 -5.68
N SER A 267 15.25 -8.72 -5.65
CA SER A 267 14.14 -8.08 -6.36
C SER A 267 12.79 -8.43 -5.75
N PHE A 268 11.81 -7.58 -6.02
CA PHE A 268 10.40 -7.74 -5.68
C PHE A 268 9.56 -7.33 -6.88
N SER A 269 8.50 -8.07 -7.18
CA SER A 269 7.49 -7.65 -8.15
C SER A 269 6.11 -8.08 -7.67
N GLU A 270 5.13 -7.20 -7.84
CA GLU A 270 3.73 -7.45 -7.54
C GLU A 270 2.87 -6.95 -8.70
N THR A 271 1.85 -7.71 -9.06
CA THR A 271 0.83 -7.31 -10.04
C THR A 271 -0.54 -7.67 -9.50
N ILE A 272 -1.48 -6.73 -9.60
CA ILE A 272 -2.89 -6.93 -9.26
C ILE A 272 -3.72 -6.58 -10.48
N GLY A 273 -4.59 -7.50 -10.90
CA GLY A 273 -5.60 -7.28 -11.94
C GLY A 273 -7.00 -7.36 -11.35
N VAL A 274 -7.89 -6.45 -11.72
CA VAL A 274 -9.31 -6.48 -11.35
C VAL A 274 -10.14 -6.45 -12.64
N ASN A 275 -11.00 -7.46 -12.80
CA ASN A 275 -11.88 -7.59 -13.96
C ASN A 275 -13.32 -7.22 -13.58
N ASN A 276 -13.93 -6.38 -14.43
CA ASN A 276 -15.30 -5.92 -14.34
C ASN A 276 -15.65 -5.33 -12.96
N LEU A 277 -14.82 -4.39 -12.48
CA LEU A 277 -15.14 -3.62 -11.29
C LEU A 277 -16.36 -2.74 -11.58
N ALA A 278 -17.39 -2.83 -10.76
CA ALA A 278 -18.56 -1.97 -10.86
C ALA A 278 -19.01 -1.49 -9.48
N VAL A 279 -19.42 -0.23 -9.40
CA VAL A 279 -20.08 0.38 -8.25
C VAL A 279 -21.47 0.78 -8.71
N SER A 280 -22.51 0.34 -8.00
CA SER A 280 -23.91 0.62 -8.32
C SER A 280 -24.59 1.25 -7.12
N SER A 281 -25.31 2.34 -7.32
CA SER A 281 -26.06 3.03 -6.28
C SER A 281 -27.29 3.72 -6.87
N GLN A 282 -28.17 4.23 -6.00
CA GLN A 282 -29.27 5.09 -6.46
C GLN A 282 -28.79 6.40 -7.12
N MET A 283 -27.57 6.83 -6.83
CA MET A 283 -26.98 8.06 -7.39
C MET A 283 -26.30 7.83 -8.74
N GLY A 284 -26.24 6.59 -9.23
CA GLY A 284 -25.59 6.24 -10.48
C GLY A 284 -24.69 5.01 -10.37
N ASN A 285 -24.12 4.65 -11.52
CA ASN A 285 -23.23 3.51 -11.71
C ASN A 285 -21.88 3.99 -12.21
N ALA A 286 -20.81 3.39 -11.69
CA ALA A 286 -19.46 3.54 -12.20
C ALA A 286 -18.88 2.16 -12.49
N GLY A 287 -18.00 2.04 -13.47
CA GLY A 287 -17.36 0.76 -13.76
C GLY A 287 -16.05 0.88 -14.50
N VAL A 288 -15.20 -0.12 -14.34
CA VAL A 288 -13.94 -0.30 -15.06
C VAL A 288 -13.84 -1.76 -15.45
N LYS A 289 -13.72 -2.05 -16.75
CA LYS A 289 -13.71 -3.42 -17.24
C LYS A 289 -12.40 -4.14 -16.91
N ALA A 290 -11.28 -3.44 -17.01
CA ALA A 290 -9.98 -3.96 -16.62
C ALA A 290 -9.20 -2.87 -15.89
N PHE A 291 -8.79 -3.17 -14.67
CA PHE A 291 -7.89 -2.35 -13.89
C PHE A 291 -6.64 -3.16 -13.56
N GLY A 292 -5.47 -2.54 -13.69
CA GLY A 292 -4.19 -3.15 -13.39
C GLY A 292 -3.33 -2.26 -12.51
N TYR A 293 -2.61 -2.88 -11.58
CA TYR A 293 -1.59 -2.28 -10.73
C TYR A 293 -0.33 -3.13 -10.83
N ASN A 294 0.84 -2.49 -10.88
CA ASN A 294 2.12 -3.18 -10.80
C ASN A 294 3.13 -2.39 -9.96
N LEU A 295 3.92 -3.12 -9.19
CA LEU A 295 5.03 -2.61 -8.39
C LEU A 295 6.24 -3.49 -8.65
N ALA A 296 7.42 -2.90 -8.85
CA ALA A 296 8.66 -3.61 -9.07
C ALA A 296 9.82 -2.90 -8.38
N VAL A 297 10.71 -3.69 -7.76
CA VAL A 297 11.96 -3.24 -7.18
C VAL A 297 13.04 -4.21 -7.62
N ASP A 298 14.02 -3.76 -8.40
CA ASP A 298 15.05 -4.63 -8.98
C ASP A 298 16.36 -3.88 -9.24
N GLY A 299 17.44 -4.63 -9.50
CA GLY A 299 18.77 -4.09 -9.77
C GLY A 299 19.81 -4.46 -8.72
N PRO A 300 21.06 -4.00 -8.86
CA PRO A 300 22.08 -4.17 -7.82
C PRO A 300 21.76 -3.27 -6.62
N SER A 301 22.16 -3.67 -5.41
CA SER A 301 21.85 -2.94 -4.16
C SER A 301 22.33 -1.49 -4.12
N ASN A 302 23.32 -1.14 -4.94
CA ASN A 302 23.85 0.21 -5.06
C ASN A 302 23.22 1.01 -6.22
N ALA A 303 22.29 0.45 -6.99
CA ALA A 303 21.57 1.14 -8.05
C ALA A 303 20.21 0.47 -8.30
N MET A 304 19.42 0.32 -7.24
CA MET A 304 18.09 -0.26 -7.31
C MET A 304 17.16 0.66 -8.11
N ARG A 305 16.25 0.06 -8.86
CA ARG A 305 15.14 0.72 -9.54
C ARG A 305 13.85 0.40 -8.80
N PHE A 306 13.09 1.43 -8.46
CA PHE A 306 11.69 1.32 -8.05
C PHE A 306 10.81 1.64 -9.26
N GLY A 307 9.81 0.81 -9.54
CA GLY A 307 8.86 0.98 -10.63
C GLY A 307 7.42 0.80 -10.14
N PHE A 308 6.54 1.70 -10.56
CA PHE A 308 5.11 1.68 -10.26
C PHE A 308 4.34 1.83 -11.56
N GLY A 309 3.24 1.10 -11.71
CA GLY A 309 2.32 1.30 -12.80
C GLY A 309 0.87 1.05 -12.41
N MET A 310 -0.03 1.76 -13.08
CA MET A 310 -1.48 1.64 -12.95
C MET A 310 -2.13 1.82 -14.31
N ASN A 311 -3.14 1.02 -14.62
CA ASN A 311 -3.94 1.19 -15.82
C ASN A 311 -5.42 0.89 -15.58
N ALA A 312 -6.29 1.55 -16.33
CA ALA A 312 -7.73 1.35 -16.32
C ALA A 312 -8.27 1.43 -17.75
N GLN A 313 -9.13 0.49 -18.13
CA GLN A 313 -9.70 0.37 -19.47
C GLN A 313 -11.22 0.23 -19.41
N ASP A 314 -11.88 0.75 -20.45
CA ASP A 314 -13.34 0.83 -20.58
C ASP A 314 -13.99 1.39 -19.30
N ILE A 315 -13.47 2.52 -18.83
CA ILE A 315 -14.04 3.28 -17.71
C ILE A 315 -15.41 3.81 -18.13
N SER A 316 -16.40 3.66 -17.25
CA SER A 316 -17.77 4.11 -17.45
C SER A 316 -18.28 4.81 -16.19
N PHE A 317 -19.08 5.84 -16.39
CA PHE A 317 -19.77 6.55 -15.31
C PHE A 317 -21.11 7.07 -15.83
N ASP A 318 -22.19 6.67 -15.17
CA ASP A 318 -23.55 7.06 -15.48
C ASP A 318 -24.21 7.54 -14.20
N SER A 319 -24.52 8.84 -14.12
CA SER A 319 -25.19 9.44 -12.98
C SER A 319 -26.16 10.51 -13.45
N PRO A 320 -27.39 10.56 -12.90
CA PRO A 320 -28.31 11.67 -13.16
C PRO A 320 -27.78 13.02 -12.67
N LEU A 321 -26.76 13.02 -11.81
CA LEU A 321 -26.10 14.24 -11.33
C LEU A 321 -25.03 14.76 -12.29
N MET A 322 -24.61 13.96 -13.28
CA MET A 322 -23.64 14.37 -14.28
C MET A 322 -24.34 15.13 -15.41
N PRO A 323 -24.00 16.40 -15.66
CA PRO A 323 -24.55 17.11 -16.80
C PRO A 323 -24.07 16.47 -18.11
N ALA A 324 -24.99 16.21 -19.03
CA ALA A 324 -24.74 15.41 -20.24
C ALA A 324 -23.61 15.97 -21.14
N ASN A 325 -23.38 17.28 -21.11
CA ASN A 325 -22.33 17.95 -21.87
C ASN A 325 -20.90 17.64 -21.36
N TYR A 326 -20.73 17.19 -20.11
CA TYR A 326 -19.43 16.78 -19.57
C TYR A 326 -19.11 15.29 -19.81
N SER A 327 -20.11 14.47 -20.16
CA SER A 327 -19.93 13.03 -20.38
C SER A 327 -18.83 12.68 -21.39
N PRO A 328 -18.66 13.39 -22.54
CA PRO A 328 -17.59 13.09 -23.50
C PRO A 328 -16.17 13.33 -22.97
N PHE A 329 -16.01 14.10 -21.88
CA PHE A 329 -14.73 14.38 -21.25
C PHE A 329 -14.34 13.35 -20.19
N LEU A 330 -15.22 12.40 -19.86
CA LEU A 330 -14.86 11.34 -18.95
C LEU A 330 -13.77 10.47 -19.58
N PRO A 331 -12.66 10.19 -18.87
CA PRO A 331 -11.68 9.23 -19.35
C PRO A 331 -12.34 7.87 -19.56
N THR A 332 -12.15 7.27 -20.73
CA THR A 332 -12.49 5.87 -21.02
C THR A 332 -11.30 4.95 -20.74
N SER A 333 -10.08 5.49 -20.72
CA SER A 333 -8.89 4.76 -20.29
C SER A 333 -7.82 5.70 -19.71
N PHE A 334 -7.02 5.15 -18.81
CA PHE A 334 -5.90 5.83 -18.18
C PHE A 334 -4.74 4.84 -17.98
N GLU A 335 -3.51 5.32 -18.16
CA GLU A 335 -2.30 4.56 -17.82
C GLU A 335 -1.27 5.51 -17.21
N LEU A 336 -0.63 5.08 -16.12
CA LEU A 336 0.46 5.77 -15.46
C LEU A 336 1.56 4.77 -15.18
N GLN A 337 2.77 5.11 -15.57
CA GLN A 337 4.00 4.42 -15.21
C GLN A 337 4.97 5.44 -14.64
N LEU A 338 5.54 5.12 -13.49
CA LEU A 338 6.55 5.91 -12.79
C LEU A 338 7.73 5.00 -12.44
N ALA A 339 8.94 5.54 -12.50
CA ALA A 339 10.10 4.84 -11.97
C ALA A 339 11.12 5.78 -11.33
N MET A 340 11.82 5.28 -10.32
CA MET A 340 12.93 5.93 -9.65
C MET A 340 14.16 5.02 -9.76
N PRO A 341 15.06 5.24 -10.73
CA PRO A 341 16.29 4.47 -10.85
C PRO A 341 17.36 4.95 -9.87
N ASN A 342 18.43 4.16 -9.74
CA ASN A 342 19.67 4.52 -9.05
C ASN A 342 19.55 4.77 -7.54
N LEU A 343 18.62 4.09 -6.86
CA LEU A 343 18.51 4.12 -5.40
C LEU A 343 19.65 3.30 -4.76
N ASP A 344 20.37 3.91 -3.82
CA ASP A 344 21.55 3.35 -3.15
C ASP A 344 21.20 2.70 -1.81
N PHE A 345 20.58 1.52 -1.88
CA PHE A 345 20.22 0.72 -0.70
C PHE A 345 21.46 0.20 0.05
N ALA A 346 22.60 0.07 -0.62
CA ALA A 346 23.86 -0.31 0.01
C ALA A 346 24.32 0.78 1.00
N THR A 347 24.39 2.04 0.53
CA THR A 347 24.77 3.18 1.38
C THR A 347 23.77 3.41 2.51
N PHE A 348 22.47 3.25 2.25
CA PHE A 348 21.44 3.28 3.29
C PHE A 348 21.68 2.19 4.35
N GLY A 349 21.94 0.96 3.93
CA GLY A 349 22.24 -0.16 4.82
C GLY A 349 23.46 0.11 5.70
N ASP A 350 24.55 0.61 5.11
CA ASP A 350 25.77 0.98 5.87
C ASP A 350 25.49 2.08 6.91
N ALA A 351 24.70 3.10 6.55
CA ALA A 351 24.30 4.16 7.47
C ALA A 351 23.43 3.62 8.62
N LEU A 352 22.50 2.70 8.32
CA LEU A 352 21.66 2.07 9.33
C LEU A 352 22.50 1.25 10.33
N MET A 353 23.50 0.52 9.84
CA MET A 353 24.41 -0.25 10.71
C MET A 353 25.29 0.63 11.60
N ALA A 354 25.57 1.87 11.18
CA ALA A 354 26.36 2.82 11.96
C ALA A 354 25.54 3.51 13.09
N MET A 355 24.21 3.43 13.07
CA MET A 355 23.37 4.04 14.10
C MET A 355 23.54 3.35 15.46
N ASP A 356 23.44 4.13 16.54
CA ASP A 356 23.30 3.58 17.90
C ASP A 356 21.82 3.30 18.19
N PHE A 357 21.47 2.04 18.41
CA PHE A 357 20.10 1.61 18.69
C PHE A 357 19.64 1.88 20.13
N ASN A 358 20.57 2.23 21.03
CA ASN A 358 20.24 2.63 22.40
C ASN A 358 20.12 4.15 22.55
N ALA A 359 20.59 4.92 21.56
CA ALA A 359 20.48 6.36 21.59
C ALA A 359 19.07 6.81 21.20
N LYS A 360 18.54 7.82 21.92
CA LYS A 360 17.37 8.56 21.43
C LYS A 360 17.77 9.26 20.14
N GLN A 361 17.26 8.77 19.02
CA GLN A 361 17.52 9.36 17.72
C GLN A 361 16.85 10.75 17.64
N PRO A 362 17.55 11.79 17.15
CA PRO A 362 16.92 13.07 16.89
C PRO A 362 15.77 12.90 15.89
N GLU A 363 14.73 13.73 15.99
CA GLU A 363 13.58 13.68 15.07
C GLU A 363 14.01 13.83 13.59
N GLN A 364 15.07 14.59 13.32
CA GLN A 364 15.64 14.81 11.97
C GLN A 364 16.46 13.64 11.42
N SER A 365 16.69 12.58 12.21
CA SER A 365 17.46 11.41 11.76
C SER A 365 16.80 10.66 10.59
N GLY A 366 15.47 10.68 10.51
CA GLY A 366 14.72 10.04 9.43
C GLY A 366 15.01 10.66 8.06
N ASP A 367 15.01 12.00 7.98
CA ASP A 367 15.26 12.72 6.73
C ASP A 367 16.71 12.55 6.27
N GLU A 368 17.66 12.64 7.19
CA GLU A 368 19.08 12.40 6.91
C GLU A 368 19.36 10.96 6.48
N MET A 369 18.62 9.99 7.02
CA MET A 369 18.68 8.59 6.58
C MET A 369 18.04 8.40 5.20
N ALA A 370 16.90 9.03 4.92
CA ALA A 370 16.26 8.96 3.61
C ALA A 370 17.17 9.51 2.50
N LYS A 371 17.94 10.56 2.78
CA LYS A 371 18.95 11.11 1.84
C LYS A 371 19.99 10.07 1.40
N LYS A 372 20.24 9.01 2.19
CA LYS A 372 21.22 7.96 1.87
C LYS A 372 20.82 7.08 0.68
N PHE A 373 19.54 7.06 0.30
CA PHE A 373 19.11 6.39 -0.92
C PHE A 373 19.55 7.13 -2.19
N PHE A 374 19.92 8.41 -2.10
CA PHE A 374 20.23 9.25 -3.25
C PHE A 374 21.74 9.48 -3.35
N ARG A 375 22.41 8.70 -4.22
CA ARG A 375 23.85 8.84 -4.45
C ARG A 375 24.18 10.28 -4.87
N ASP A 376 25.17 10.88 -4.20
CA ASP A 376 25.59 12.27 -4.39
C ASP A 376 24.45 13.31 -4.23
N GLY A 377 23.38 12.92 -3.51
CA GLY A 377 22.17 13.71 -3.34
C GLY A 377 21.32 13.82 -4.60
N ARG A 378 21.54 12.99 -5.62
CA ARG A 378 20.79 13.05 -6.88
C ARG A 378 19.55 12.16 -6.89
N LEU A 379 18.45 12.74 -7.32
CA LEU A 379 17.18 12.06 -7.58
C LEU A 379 16.91 12.05 -9.08
N ALA A 380 16.45 10.92 -9.60
CA ALA A 380 15.86 10.81 -10.92
C ALA A 380 14.47 10.20 -10.80
N VAL A 381 13.50 10.80 -11.49
CA VAL A 381 12.14 10.27 -11.63
C VAL A 381 11.84 10.18 -13.12
N GLU A 382 11.47 8.99 -13.57
CA GLU A 382 11.06 8.71 -14.92
C GLU A 382 9.54 8.53 -14.96
N PHE A 383 8.92 9.04 -16.01
CA PHE A 383 7.53 8.80 -16.38
C PHE A 383 7.54 8.08 -17.72
N PRO A 384 7.75 6.75 -17.76
CA PRO A 384 7.82 6.01 -19.02
C PRO A 384 6.54 6.14 -19.86
N LYS A 385 5.39 6.31 -19.20
CA LYS A 385 4.11 6.54 -19.86
C LYS A 385 3.10 7.17 -18.90
N ILE A 386 2.49 8.26 -19.33
CA ILE A 386 1.23 8.77 -18.78
C ILE A 386 0.29 8.91 -19.97
N SER A 387 -0.88 8.30 -19.92
CA SER A 387 -1.87 8.43 -20.99
C SER A 387 -3.26 8.56 -20.44
N ALA A 388 -4.07 9.39 -21.09
CA ALA A 388 -5.48 9.54 -20.79
C ALA A 388 -6.24 9.71 -22.09
N LYS A 389 -7.35 8.99 -22.22
CA LYS A 389 -8.22 9.03 -23.40
C LYS A 389 -9.68 9.16 -22.98
N SER A 390 -10.42 9.95 -23.72
CA SER A 390 -11.88 10.10 -23.66
C SER A 390 -12.46 10.13 -25.09
N ASP A 391 -13.73 10.49 -25.21
CA ASP A 391 -14.33 10.74 -26.52
C ASP A 391 -13.77 12.01 -27.18
N VAL A 392 -13.24 12.98 -26.42
CA VAL A 392 -12.84 14.30 -26.95
C VAL A 392 -11.37 14.63 -26.77
N TYR A 393 -10.60 13.81 -26.06
CA TYR A 393 -9.14 13.95 -25.98
C TYR A 393 -8.44 12.59 -25.99
N ASP A 394 -7.20 12.58 -26.44
CA ASP A 394 -6.29 11.44 -26.41
C ASP A 394 -4.87 12.01 -26.29
N VAL A 395 -4.29 11.86 -25.10
CA VAL A 395 -3.02 12.47 -24.71
C VAL A 395 -2.09 11.42 -24.15
N ASP A 396 -0.84 11.43 -24.63
CA ASP A 396 0.28 10.65 -24.12
C ASP A 396 1.38 11.60 -23.64
N MET A 397 2.06 11.25 -22.55
CA MET A 397 3.24 11.94 -22.05
C MET A 397 4.29 10.93 -21.62
N THR A 398 5.54 11.23 -21.96
CA THR A 398 6.72 10.54 -21.43
C THR A 398 7.69 11.57 -20.90
N GLY A 399 8.46 11.28 -19.85
CA GLY A 399 9.46 12.24 -19.40
C GLY A 399 10.40 11.73 -18.34
N LYS A 400 11.32 12.59 -17.96
CA LYS A 400 12.33 12.39 -16.93
C LYS A 400 12.60 13.70 -16.21
N ILE A 401 12.61 13.65 -14.89
CA ILE A 401 13.06 14.73 -14.01
C ILE A 401 14.33 14.26 -13.33
N GLU A 402 15.35 15.10 -13.32
CA GLU A 402 16.56 14.91 -12.52
C GLU A 402 16.77 16.12 -11.63
N GLY A 403 17.14 15.92 -10.38
CA GLY A 403 17.41 17.02 -9.47
C GLY A 403 18.26 16.61 -8.30
N ARG A 404 18.44 17.53 -7.36
CA ARG A 404 19.06 17.24 -6.07
C ARG A 404 18.03 17.21 -4.95
N VAL A 405 18.26 16.38 -3.94
CA VAL A 405 17.37 16.27 -2.75
C VAL A 405 17.70 17.30 -1.67
N ASP A 406 18.78 18.06 -1.82
CA ASP A 406 19.23 19.09 -0.88
C ASP A 406 18.89 20.53 -1.33
N THR A 407 18.27 20.71 -2.50
CA THR A 407 17.84 22.01 -3.01
C THR A 407 16.64 21.87 -3.95
N GLU A 408 15.72 22.83 -3.90
CA GLU A 408 14.57 22.91 -4.79
C GLU A 408 14.90 23.59 -6.14
N LYS A 409 16.05 24.26 -6.23
CA LYS A 409 16.43 25.08 -7.40
C LYS A 409 17.29 24.35 -8.43
N ASP A 410 17.89 23.20 -8.10
CA ASP A 410 18.73 22.43 -9.03
C ASP A 410 17.98 21.20 -9.57
N TYR A 411 17.19 21.42 -10.62
CA TYR A 411 16.53 20.34 -11.36
C TYR A 411 16.52 20.60 -12.87
N SER A 412 16.38 19.52 -13.64
CA SER A 412 16.13 19.53 -15.07
C SER A 412 14.99 18.58 -15.41
N MET A 413 14.25 18.89 -16.46
CA MET A 413 13.16 18.06 -16.96
C MET A 413 13.28 17.91 -18.47
N GLU A 414 13.06 16.69 -18.95
CA GLU A 414 12.80 16.41 -20.36
C GLU A 414 11.47 15.69 -20.45
N ALA A 415 10.53 16.20 -21.23
CA ALA A 415 9.22 15.58 -21.42
C ALA A 415 8.77 15.71 -22.88
N THR A 416 8.09 14.70 -23.38
CA THR A 416 7.38 14.74 -24.66
C THR A 416 5.90 14.54 -24.38
N VAL A 417 5.07 15.50 -24.82
CA VAL A 417 3.61 15.41 -24.81
C VAL A 417 3.13 15.22 -26.23
N LEU A 418 2.22 14.28 -26.44
CA LEU A 418 1.56 13.98 -27.71
C LEU A 418 0.06 14.08 -27.52
N ALA A 419 -0.64 14.76 -28.42
CA ALA A 419 -2.10 14.81 -28.43
C ALA A 419 -2.63 14.44 -29.82
N ARG A 420 -3.60 13.53 -29.87
CA ARG A 420 -4.37 13.23 -31.08
C ARG A 420 -5.62 14.09 -31.10
N ASP A 421 -6.04 14.52 -32.30
CA ASP A 421 -7.28 15.25 -32.52
C ASP A 421 -7.49 16.47 -31.61
N LEU A 422 -6.43 17.23 -31.30
CA LEU A 422 -6.51 18.39 -30.39
C LEU A 422 -7.60 19.42 -30.80
N ASP A 423 -7.87 19.56 -32.10
CA ASP A 423 -8.96 20.40 -32.60
C ASP A 423 -10.34 19.93 -32.14
N LYS A 424 -10.54 18.62 -32.02
CA LYS A 424 -11.75 18.03 -31.44
C LYS A 424 -11.87 18.42 -29.97
N THR A 425 -10.78 18.36 -29.22
CA THR A 425 -10.75 18.80 -27.81
C THR A 425 -11.10 20.29 -27.69
N ILE A 426 -10.48 21.15 -28.50
CA ILE A 426 -10.75 22.61 -28.49
C ILE A 426 -12.23 22.86 -28.78
N ALA A 427 -12.79 22.24 -29.83
CA ALA A 427 -14.20 22.40 -30.20
C ALA A 427 -15.15 21.94 -29.08
N ALA A 428 -14.84 20.82 -28.41
CA ALA A 428 -15.63 20.34 -27.28
C ALA A 428 -15.60 21.32 -26.09
N VAL A 429 -14.44 21.89 -25.76
CA VAL A 429 -14.32 22.89 -24.67
C VAL A 429 -15.06 24.18 -25.05
N GLN A 430 -14.99 24.62 -26.30
CA GLN A 430 -15.76 25.77 -26.79
C GLN A 430 -17.27 25.55 -26.69
N GLU A 431 -17.74 24.33 -26.95
CA GLU A 431 -19.15 23.98 -26.79
C GLU A 431 -19.58 24.08 -25.32
N LEU A 432 -18.77 23.53 -24.40
CA LEU A 432 -19.00 23.67 -22.96
C LEU A 432 -18.99 25.14 -22.51
N ALA A 433 -18.13 25.97 -23.11
CA ALA A 433 -18.00 27.38 -22.76
C ALA A 433 -19.25 28.22 -23.05
N LYS A 434 -20.18 27.71 -23.86
CA LYS A 434 -21.50 28.33 -24.07
C LYS A 434 -22.39 28.26 -22.82
N THR A 435 -22.19 27.23 -22.00
CA THR A 435 -22.93 27.00 -20.75
C THR A 435 -22.13 27.36 -19.51
N ASP A 436 -20.80 27.35 -19.61
CA ASP A 436 -19.86 27.65 -18.53
C ASP A 436 -18.80 28.67 -19.03
N PRO A 437 -19.05 29.98 -18.88
CA PRO A 437 -18.22 31.02 -19.48
C PRO A 437 -16.74 30.98 -19.06
N ASP A 438 -16.39 30.40 -17.91
CA ASP A 438 -15.01 30.30 -17.42
C ASP A 438 -14.16 29.39 -18.33
N LEU A 439 -14.79 28.45 -19.04
CA LEU A 439 -14.12 27.56 -20.00
C LEU A 439 -13.68 28.27 -21.29
N ASN A 440 -14.12 29.51 -21.53
CA ASN A 440 -13.58 30.31 -22.64
C ASN A 440 -12.07 30.53 -22.46
N GLN A 441 -11.62 30.85 -21.25
CA GLN A 441 -10.19 31.06 -20.96
C GLN A 441 -9.39 29.76 -21.17
N VAL A 442 -9.96 28.62 -20.77
CA VAL A 442 -9.36 27.30 -20.98
C VAL A 442 -9.20 27.02 -22.48
N SER A 443 -10.26 27.25 -23.27
CA SER A 443 -10.22 27.07 -24.73
C SER A 443 -9.15 27.93 -25.40
N PHE A 444 -9.09 29.23 -25.06
CA PHE A 444 -8.05 30.13 -25.56
C PHE A 444 -6.65 29.68 -25.15
N GLY A 445 -6.47 29.21 -23.91
CA GLY A 445 -5.22 28.63 -23.43
C GLY A 445 -4.77 27.44 -24.27
N ILE A 446 -5.66 26.48 -24.54
CA ILE A 446 -5.34 25.31 -25.38
C ILE A 446 -4.97 25.73 -26.81
N MET A 447 -5.67 26.72 -27.38
CA MET A 447 -5.32 27.27 -28.70
C MET A 447 -3.93 27.91 -28.72
N MET A 448 -3.55 28.64 -27.67
CA MET A 448 -2.19 29.19 -27.55
C MET A 448 -1.15 28.08 -27.45
N VAL A 449 -1.39 27.05 -26.63
CA VAL A 449 -0.50 25.89 -26.48
C VAL A 449 -0.35 25.14 -27.82
N LYS A 450 -1.44 24.96 -28.57
CA LYS A 450 -1.43 24.38 -29.92
C LYS A 450 -0.48 25.15 -30.86
N GLY A 451 -0.39 26.47 -30.72
CA GLY A 451 0.51 27.30 -31.52
C GLY A 451 1.99 26.92 -31.40
N PHE A 452 2.40 26.27 -30.31
CA PHE A 452 3.77 25.79 -30.10
C PHE A 452 4.01 24.34 -30.54
N ALA A 453 2.96 23.62 -30.96
CA ALA A 453 3.07 22.21 -31.32
C ALA A 453 3.80 21.99 -32.65
N LYS A 454 4.61 20.93 -32.73
CA LYS A 454 4.96 20.30 -34.00
C LYS A 454 3.87 19.32 -34.38
N ILE A 455 3.63 19.13 -35.68
CA ILE A 455 2.72 18.11 -36.17
C ILE A 455 3.55 16.92 -36.66
N ASP A 456 3.39 15.76 -36.01
CA ASP A 456 4.00 14.50 -36.43
C ASP A 456 3.40 14.01 -37.75
N ALA A 457 4.10 13.10 -38.44
CA ALA A 457 3.65 12.56 -39.73
C ALA A 457 2.29 11.84 -39.67
N ASP A 458 1.89 11.38 -38.49
CA ASP A 458 0.59 10.74 -38.23
C ASP A 458 -0.50 11.74 -37.78
N GLY A 459 -0.21 13.04 -37.83
CA GLY A 459 -1.16 14.12 -37.52
C GLY A 459 -1.21 14.51 -36.05
N ARG A 460 -0.42 13.90 -35.16
CA ARG A 460 -0.39 14.25 -33.73
C ARG A 460 0.27 15.59 -33.48
N SER A 461 -0.27 16.34 -32.53
CA SER A 461 0.38 17.53 -31.97
C SER A 461 1.42 17.09 -30.94
N ARG A 462 2.66 17.57 -31.08
CA ARG A 462 3.82 17.19 -30.26
C ARG A 462 4.49 18.41 -29.63
N TRP A 463 4.80 18.28 -28.35
CA TRP A 463 5.63 19.22 -27.60
C TRP A 463 6.77 18.47 -26.93
N ASP A 464 8.00 18.75 -27.35
CA ASP A 464 9.20 18.36 -26.61
C ASP A 464 9.56 19.50 -25.67
N ILE A 465 9.38 19.29 -24.37
CA ILE A 465 9.57 20.28 -23.30
C ILE A 465 10.89 19.96 -22.60
N SER A 466 11.80 20.94 -22.58
CA SER A 466 13.05 20.86 -21.83
C SER A 466 13.12 21.99 -20.81
N VAL A 467 13.40 21.65 -19.56
CA VAL A 467 13.72 22.61 -18.49
C VAL A 467 15.16 22.37 -18.05
N SER A 468 15.98 23.40 -18.17
CA SER A 468 17.39 23.35 -17.76
C SER A 468 17.55 23.73 -16.29
N ARG A 469 18.70 23.37 -15.70
CA ARG A 469 19.05 23.69 -14.29
C ARG A 469 19.17 25.17 -13.97
N ASP A 470 19.29 26.02 -14.99
CA ASP A 470 19.28 27.47 -14.84
C ASP A 470 17.85 28.06 -14.87
N GLY A 471 16.81 27.21 -14.88
CA GLY A 471 15.41 27.63 -14.92
C GLY A 471 14.91 28.01 -16.32
N SER A 472 15.75 27.91 -17.36
CA SER A 472 15.33 28.14 -18.74
C SER A 472 14.40 27.04 -19.23
N VAL A 473 13.41 27.43 -20.03
CA VAL A 473 12.40 26.52 -20.59
C VAL A 473 12.37 26.66 -22.09
N ALA A 474 12.45 25.53 -22.79
CA ALA A 474 12.26 25.46 -24.23
C ALA A 474 11.17 24.45 -24.60
N ILE A 475 10.46 24.75 -25.68
CA ILE A 475 9.46 23.87 -26.29
C ILE A 475 9.87 23.67 -27.74
N ASN A 476 10.02 22.42 -28.16
CA ASN A 476 10.39 22.05 -29.51
C ASN A 476 11.74 22.64 -29.99
N GLY A 477 12.62 22.99 -29.04
CA GLY A 477 13.91 23.67 -29.25
C GLY A 477 13.83 25.20 -29.26
N GLN A 478 12.64 25.79 -29.16
CA GLN A 478 12.45 27.23 -29.05
C GLN A 478 12.39 27.64 -27.57
N GLN A 479 13.28 28.53 -27.16
CA GLN A 479 13.29 29.05 -25.80
C GLN A 479 12.08 29.96 -25.56
N ILE A 480 11.28 29.62 -24.55
CA ILE A 480 10.08 30.37 -24.13
C ILE A 480 10.36 31.16 -22.85
N LYS A 481 11.30 30.70 -22.02
CA LYS A 481 11.78 31.38 -20.80
C LYS A 481 13.31 31.41 -20.74
N GLY A 482 13.86 32.59 -20.42
CA GLY A 482 15.28 32.81 -20.12
C GLY A 482 15.76 32.04 -18.87
N PRO A 483 17.07 31.96 -18.62
CA PRO A 483 17.59 31.56 -17.32
C PRO A 483 17.02 32.45 -16.22
N ASP A 484 16.81 31.89 -15.03
CA ASP A 484 16.48 32.67 -13.84
C ASP A 484 17.62 33.65 -13.55
N GLY A 485 17.27 34.91 -13.26
CA GLY A 485 18.25 35.93 -12.89
C GLY A 485 19.01 35.55 -11.61
N PRO A 486 20.19 36.12 -11.36
CA PRO A 486 20.80 36.01 -10.04
C PRO A 486 19.81 36.53 -9.00
N ASP A 487 19.69 35.84 -7.85
CA ASP A 487 18.91 36.30 -6.69
C ASP A 487 19.43 37.69 -6.25
N GLU A 488 18.99 38.76 -6.90
CA GLU A 488 19.06 40.10 -6.35
C GLU A 488 17.93 40.15 -5.32
N GLY A 489 18.32 40.22 -4.04
CA GLY A 489 17.40 40.50 -2.95
C GLY A 489 16.50 41.67 -3.34
N GLN A 490 15.21 41.52 -3.06
CA GLN A 490 14.23 42.60 -3.17
C GLN A 490 14.74 43.82 -2.41
N ASP A 491 15.27 44.79 -3.16
CA ASP A 491 15.38 46.20 -2.81
C ASP A 491 15.68 46.95 -4.12
N GLN A 492 14.66 47.05 -4.98
CA GLN A 492 14.60 48.14 -5.95
C GLN A 492 13.33 48.94 -5.67
N ASP A 493 13.45 49.76 -4.62
CA ASP A 493 12.86 51.08 -4.57
C ASP A 493 13.09 51.78 -5.91
N THR A 494 12.07 51.78 -6.76
CA THR A 494 11.98 52.66 -7.92
C THR A 494 10.84 53.61 -7.68
N GLY A 495 11.10 54.57 -6.80
CA GLY A 495 10.34 55.81 -6.73
C GLY A 495 10.33 56.51 -8.08
N LEU A 496 9.14 56.62 -8.67
CA LEU A 496 8.74 57.68 -9.59
C LEU A 496 7.22 57.87 -9.46
N GLU A 497 6.82 58.77 -8.57
CA GLU A 497 5.51 59.42 -8.60
C GLU A 497 5.39 60.34 -9.82
N PRO A 498 4.17 60.53 -10.33
CA PRO A 498 3.72 61.84 -10.75
C PRO A 498 2.54 62.30 -9.89
N ASP A 499 2.70 63.49 -9.31
CA ASP A 499 1.67 64.29 -8.65
C ASP A 499 0.35 64.36 -9.45
N GLN A 500 -0.76 63.97 -8.82
CA GLN A 500 -2.06 64.60 -9.08
C GLN A 500 -2.83 64.86 -7.76
N GLN A 501 -3.33 66.09 -7.70
CA GLN A 501 -3.98 66.78 -6.58
C GLN A 501 -5.33 66.20 -6.16
N ASP A 502 -5.60 66.34 -4.86
CA ASP A 502 -6.87 66.59 -4.17
C ASP A 502 -8.09 65.67 -4.46
N GLN A 503 -8.45 64.87 -3.46
CA GLN A 503 -9.66 65.19 -2.67
C GLN A 503 -9.71 64.44 -1.33
N ASP A 504 -9.73 65.28 -0.30
CA ASP A 504 -10.08 65.03 1.09
C ASP A 504 -11.47 64.40 1.26
N GLN A 505 -11.56 63.29 2.00
CA GLN A 505 -12.57 63.09 3.04
C GLN A 505 -12.36 61.78 3.83
N GLY A 506 -12.02 61.92 5.11
CA GLY A 506 -12.78 61.26 6.16
C GLY A 506 -12.11 60.13 6.96
N LEU A 507 -11.56 60.54 8.12
CA LEU A 507 -11.71 59.92 9.45
C LEU A 507 -10.87 58.68 9.83
N ALA A 508 -9.87 58.99 10.66
CA ALA A 508 -9.19 58.19 11.71
C ALA A 508 -10.18 57.37 12.60
N PRO A 509 -9.76 56.38 13.43
CA PRO A 509 -8.48 56.39 14.15
C PRO A 509 -7.76 55.04 14.42
N ASP A 510 -6.50 55.20 14.83
CA ASP A 510 -5.60 54.28 15.54
C ASP A 510 -5.82 54.45 17.08
N PRO A 511 -5.09 53.81 18.02
CA PRO A 511 -4.43 52.49 18.12
C PRO A 511 -4.84 51.75 19.43
N GLU A 512 -4.29 50.57 19.72
CA GLU A 512 -3.87 50.07 21.08
C GLU A 512 -3.41 48.60 20.93
N GLN A 513 -2.12 48.29 20.81
CA GLN A 513 -1.11 48.05 21.86
C GLN A 513 -1.52 47.09 23.00
N GLU A 514 -0.74 46.00 23.08
CA GLU A 514 -0.65 44.97 24.13
C GLU A 514 -0.56 45.55 25.57
N PRO A 515 -0.86 44.73 26.61
CA PRO A 515 0.26 44.02 27.26
C PRO A 515 -0.05 42.61 27.79
N ASP A 516 1.03 41.85 27.87
CA ASP A 516 1.24 40.59 28.58
C ASP A 516 1.33 40.77 30.11
N GLN A 517 1.31 39.63 30.81
CA GLN A 517 1.67 39.33 32.21
C GLN A 517 0.56 39.23 33.26
N GLY A 518 0.32 37.97 33.67
CA GLY A 518 0.70 37.56 35.02
C GLY A 518 -0.41 37.19 36.01
N GLN A 519 -0.63 35.87 36.14
CA GLN A 519 -0.84 35.12 37.41
C GLN A 519 -1.89 35.63 38.43
N ASP A 520 -2.96 34.86 38.65
CA ASP A 520 -3.04 33.84 39.73
C ASP A 520 -4.49 33.40 40.04
N ALA A 521 -4.59 32.15 40.49
CA ALA A 521 -5.61 31.59 41.40
C ALA A 521 -7.05 31.24 40.90
N VAL A 522 -7.22 29.93 40.71
CA VAL A 522 -8.41 29.05 40.91
C VAL A 522 -8.95 29.20 42.37
N PRO A 523 -10.20 28.81 42.84
CA PRO A 523 -11.31 28.01 42.22
C PRO A 523 -12.80 28.43 42.46
N ALA A 524 -13.70 27.85 41.62
CA ALA A 524 -15.02 27.21 41.92
C ALA A 524 -16.31 28.05 42.22
N PRO A 525 -17.54 27.45 42.16
CA PRO A 525 -18.18 26.59 41.15
C PRO A 525 -19.68 27.02 40.88
N PRO A 526 -20.64 26.12 40.52
CA PRO A 526 -21.29 26.00 39.20
C PRO A 526 -22.75 26.53 39.17
N GLN A 527 -23.32 26.85 37.99
CA GLN A 527 -24.77 26.74 37.77
C GLN A 527 -25.13 26.40 36.30
N GLN A 528 -25.70 25.21 36.15
CA GLN A 528 -26.63 24.78 35.09
C GLN A 528 -27.93 25.63 35.14
N PRO A 529 -28.77 25.70 34.09
CA PRO A 529 -29.38 24.54 33.38
C PRO A 529 -28.83 24.24 31.99
#